data_AF-A0A4R0WTC7-F1
#
_entry.id   AF-A0A4R0WTC7-F1
#
_cell.length_a   1.000
_cell.length_b   1.000
_cell.length_c   1.000
_cell.angle_alpha   90.00
_cell.angle_beta   90.00
_cell.angle_gamma   90.00
#
_symmetry.space_group_name_H-M   'P 1'
#
loop_
_entity.id
_entity.type
_entity.pdbx_description
1 polymer ?
#
loop_
_entity_poly.entity_id
_entity_poly.type
_entity_poly.pdbx_seq_one_letter_code
_entity_poly.pdbx_strand_id
1 'polypeptide(L)'
;MNFHGFDNLRMSVRVNGETWGEGDTSEMLWTPEELIAYVSLGDHAQPGDVIGSGTMGNGSALELGRSVKPGDVIALDVSGVGVLRNRIAQRAQRQPGGPSGGRRSCKPLIAQKRLRGIGITIGRT
;
A
#
# COMPACT_ATOMS: atom_id res chain seq x y z
N MET A 1 4.11 14.62 -18.71
CA MET A 1 3.55 13.25 -18.84
C MET A 1 2.08 13.38 -18.51
N ASN A 2 1.19 12.75 -19.29
CA ASN A 2 -0.25 12.84 -19.06
C ASN A 2 -0.76 11.46 -18.65
N PHE A 3 -1.36 11.34 -17.47
CA PHE A 3 -1.96 10.10 -16.98
C PHE A 3 -3.46 10.07 -17.30
N HIS A 4 -3.81 9.71 -18.55
CA HIS A 4 -5.21 9.64 -18.96
C HIS A 4 -5.91 8.40 -18.36
N GLY A 5 -7.16 8.58 -17.90
CA GLY A 5 -8.02 7.48 -17.43
C GLY A 5 -7.87 7.16 -15.93
N PHE A 6 -7.29 8.06 -15.15
CA PHE A 6 -7.07 7.87 -13.71
C PHE A 6 -8.18 8.47 -12.85
N ASP A 7 -9.14 9.15 -13.46
CA ASP A 7 -10.00 10.13 -12.80
C ASP A 7 -11.24 9.51 -12.16
N ASN A 8 -11.58 8.24 -12.49
CA ASN A 8 -12.78 7.53 -12.03
C ASN A 8 -12.58 6.01 -11.98
N LEU A 9 -11.54 5.55 -11.29
CA LEU A 9 -11.32 4.13 -11.06
C LEU A 9 -11.99 3.73 -9.74
N ARG A 10 -12.99 2.85 -9.85
CA ARG A 10 -13.68 2.28 -8.68
C ARG A 10 -12.76 1.35 -7.92
N MET A 11 -12.80 1.47 -6.60
CA MET A 11 -12.01 0.69 -5.67
C MET A 11 -12.90 0.05 -4.62
N SER A 12 -12.56 -1.17 -4.18
CA SER A 12 -13.23 -1.81 -3.05
C SER A 12 -12.29 -2.66 -2.20
N VAL A 13 -12.60 -2.74 -0.91
CA VAL A 13 -11.92 -3.58 0.08
C VAL A 13 -12.93 -4.59 0.60
N ARG A 14 -12.63 -5.89 0.43
CA ARG A 14 -13.44 -6.99 0.97
C ARG A 14 -12.65 -7.85 1.93
N VAL A 15 -13.25 -8.25 3.04
CA VAL A 15 -12.69 -9.22 3.99
C VAL A 15 -13.62 -10.41 4.08
N ASN A 16 -13.12 -11.60 3.73
CA ASN A 16 -13.90 -12.84 3.66
C ASN A 16 -15.17 -12.72 2.80
N GLY A 17 -15.12 -11.88 1.77
CA GLY A 17 -16.24 -11.61 0.86
C GLY A 17 -17.16 -10.46 1.28
N GLU A 18 -17.07 -9.97 2.51
CA GLU A 18 -17.83 -8.80 2.97
C GLU A 18 -17.12 -7.51 2.55
N THR A 19 -17.83 -6.61 1.89
CA THR A 19 -17.31 -5.26 1.58
C THR A 19 -17.18 -4.44 2.86
N TRP A 20 -15.95 -3.99 3.15
CA TRP A 20 -15.64 -3.12 4.27
C TRP A 20 -15.57 -1.64 3.87
N GLY A 21 -15.15 -1.37 2.63
CA GLY A 21 -15.05 -0.01 2.10
C GLY A 21 -15.09 0.00 0.58
N GLU A 22 -15.57 1.11 0.04
CA GLU A 22 -15.61 1.42 -1.40
C GLU A 22 -15.21 2.88 -1.57
N GLY A 23 -14.66 3.19 -2.75
CA GLY A 23 -14.24 4.54 -3.09
C GLY A 23 -13.85 4.63 -4.56
N ASP A 24 -13.35 5.79 -4.94
CA ASP A 24 -12.96 6.08 -6.32
C ASP A 24 -11.76 7.03 -6.37
N THR A 25 -10.96 6.97 -7.43
CA THR A 25 -9.76 7.79 -7.57
C THR A 25 -10.04 9.28 -7.76
N SER A 26 -11.29 9.67 -8.07
CA SER A 26 -11.73 11.08 -8.02
C SER A 26 -11.62 11.71 -6.62
N GLU A 27 -11.58 10.91 -5.56
CA GLU A 27 -11.37 11.38 -4.18
C GLU A 27 -9.88 11.56 -3.83
N MET A 28 -8.96 11.26 -4.76
CA MET A 28 -7.53 11.47 -4.52
C MET A 28 -7.21 12.96 -4.35
N LEU A 29 -6.53 13.28 -3.25
CA LEU A 29 -6.13 14.66 -2.94
C LEU A 29 -5.00 15.18 -3.86
N TRP A 30 -4.25 14.29 -4.48
CA TRP A 30 -3.08 14.62 -5.31
C TRP A 30 -3.13 13.80 -6.59
N THR A 31 -2.93 14.46 -7.71
CA THR A 31 -2.76 13.80 -9.02
C THR A 31 -1.47 12.98 -9.07
N PRO A 32 -1.37 11.97 -9.95
CA PRO A 32 -0.12 11.25 -10.16
C PRO A 32 1.06 12.17 -10.50
N GLU A 33 0.83 13.22 -11.30
CA GLU A 33 1.82 14.23 -11.64
C GLU A 33 2.34 14.97 -10.39
N GLU A 34 1.44 15.41 -9.51
CA GLU A 34 1.79 16.07 -8.25
C GLU A 34 2.54 15.14 -7.29
N LEU A 35 2.13 13.86 -7.20
CA LEU A 35 2.82 12.86 -6.40
C LEU A 35 4.27 12.66 -6.86
N ILE A 36 4.49 12.52 -8.18
CA ILE A 36 5.84 12.37 -8.75
C ILE A 36 6.66 13.63 -8.53
N ALA A 37 6.08 14.82 -8.75
CA ALA A 37 6.76 16.08 -8.51
C ALA A 37 7.20 16.22 -7.04
N TYR A 38 6.30 15.90 -6.10
CA TYR A 38 6.58 15.95 -4.67
C TYR A 38 7.66 14.94 -4.27
N VAL A 39 7.56 13.70 -4.76
CA VAL A 39 8.58 12.66 -4.56
C VAL A 39 9.96 13.14 -5.03
N SER A 40 10.00 13.79 -6.19
CA SER A 40 11.22 14.28 -6.82
C SER A 40 11.94 15.38 -6.02
N LEU A 41 11.25 16.04 -5.07
CA LEU A 41 11.88 17.02 -4.17
C LEU A 41 12.78 16.35 -3.13
N GLY A 42 12.46 15.12 -2.71
CA GLY A 42 13.15 14.45 -1.61
C GLY A 42 13.99 13.24 -2.03
N ASP A 43 13.78 12.70 -3.23
CA ASP A 43 14.60 11.64 -3.82
C ASP A 43 14.48 11.66 -5.35
N HIS A 44 15.40 10.98 -6.04
CA HIS A 44 15.27 10.75 -7.48
C HIS A 44 14.41 9.51 -7.73
N ALA A 45 13.23 9.68 -8.31
CA ALA A 45 12.44 8.56 -8.83
C ALA A 45 13.18 7.88 -9.98
N GLN A 46 13.26 6.55 -9.96
CA GLN A 46 13.94 5.73 -10.96
C GLN A 46 12.92 4.82 -11.67
N PRO A 47 13.19 4.42 -12.93
CA PRO A 47 12.39 3.40 -13.59
C PRO A 47 12.31 2.12 -12.73
N GLY A 48 11.10 1.66 -12.46
CA GLY A 48 10.84 0.51 -11.58
C GLY A 48 10.38 0.88 -10.16
N ASP A 49 10.51 2.14 -9.75
CA ASP A 49 10.05 2.57 -8.44
C ASP A 49 8.52 2.47 -8.32
N VAL A 50 8.06 2.01 -7.15
CA VAL A 50 6.65 1.90 -6.78
C VAL A 50 6.31 3.01 -5.79
N ILE A 51 5.38 3.89 -6.16
CA ILE A 51 4.92 4.98 -5.30
C ILE A 51 3.57 4.60 -4.70
N GLY A 52 3.50 4.56 -3.37
CA GLY A 52 2.23 4.44 -2.65
C GLY A 52 1.52 5.79 -2.60
N SER A 53 0.43 5.93 -3.35
CA SER A 53 -0.37 7.16 -3.46
C SER A 53 -1.21 7.47 -2.21
N GLY A 54 -1.43 6.47 -1.35
CA GLY A 54 -2.27 6.58 -0.15
C GLY A 54 -3.35 5.51 -0.13
N THR A 55 -4.23 5.58 0.86
CA THR A 55 -5.47 4.78 0.90
C THR A 55 -6.63 5.63 0.39
N MET A 56 -7.64 4.99 -0.19
CA MET A 56 -8.96 5.62 -0.36
C MET A 56 -9.62 5.86 1.01
N GLY A 57 -10.60 6.75 1.07
CA GLY A 57 -11.47 6.90 2.24
C GLY A 57 -12.16 5.58 2.57
N ASN A 58 -12.34 5.29 3.86
CA ASN A 58 -12.85 4.01 4.36
C ASN A 58 -12.02 2.77 3.94
N GLY A 59 -10.81 2.95 3.39
CA GLY A 59 -9.94 1.85 2.98
C GLY A 59 -9.12 1.26 4.13
N SER A 60 -9.10 1.92 5.29
CA SER A 60 -8.35 1.49 6.47
C SER A 60 -9.24 0.80 7.49
N ALA A 61 -8.85 -0.41 7.93
CA ALA A 61 -9.53 -1.09 9.02
C ALA A 61 -9.59 -0.24 10.31
N LEU A 62 -8.55 0.56 10.56
CA LEU A 62 -8.48 1.45 11.73
C LEU A 62 -9.53 2.57 11.66
N GLU A 63 -9.71 3.18 10.48
CA GLU A 63 -10.72 4.21 10.24
C GLU A 63 -12.14 3.66 10.46
N LEU A 64 -12.37 2.40 10.10
CA LEU A 64 -13.64 1.71 10.28
C LEU A 64 -13.87 1.17 11.69
N GLY A 65 -12.92 1.29 12.61
CA GLY A 65 -12.99 0.66 13.93
C GLY A 65 -13.02 -0.88 13.88
N ARG A 66 -12.51 -1.47 12.80
CA ARG A 66 -12.45 -2.92 12.55
C ARG A 66 -11.02 -3.44 12.70
N SER A 67 -10.89 -4.75 12.85
CA SER A 67 -9.59 -5.43 12.87
C SER A 67 -9.64 -6.75 12.12
N VAL A 68 -8.53 -7.09 11.47
CA VAL A 68 -8.34 -8.36 10.74
C VAL A 68 -7.63 -9.37 11.65
N LYS A 69 -7.95 -10.64 11.45
CA LYS A 69 -7.44 -11.77 12.23
C LYS A 69 -6.65 -12.73 11.33
N PRO A 70 -5.70 -13.50 11.90
CA PRO A 70 -5.10 -14.62 11.19
C PRO A 70 -6.16 -15.55 10.58
N GLY A 71 -5.99 -15.89 9.31
CA GLY A 71 -6.93 -16.68 8.54
C GLY A 71 -7.80 -15.85 7.59
N ASP A 72 -8.05 -14.57 7.90
CA ASP A 72 -8.87 -13.68 7.07
C ASP A 72 -8.28 -13.52 5.68
N VAL A 73 -9.14 -13.47 4.66
CA VAL A 73 -8.76 -13.19 3.27
C VAL A 73 -9.21 -11.78 2.91
N ILE A 74 -8.24 -10.92 2.62
CA ILE A 74 -8.46 -9.55 2.16
C ILE A 74 -8.37 -9.53 0.64
N ALA A 75 -9.36 -8.94 -0.02
CA ALA A 75 -9.39 -8.70 -1.45
C ALA A 75 -9.50 -7.19 -1.71
N LEU A 76 -8.50 -6.63 -2.36
CA LEU A 76 -8.47 -5.25 -2.86
C LEU A 76 -8.76 -5.29 -4.35
N ASP A 77 -9.76 -4.54 -4.80
CA ASP A 77 -10.20 -4.49 -6.20
C ASP A 77 -10.07 -3.07 -6.72
N VAL A 78 -9.50 -2.91 -7.91
CA VAL A 78 -9.45 -1.63 -8.64
C VAL A 78 -9.88 -1.88 -10.08
N SER A 79 -10.91 -1.15 -10.52
CA SER A 79 -11.44 -1.28 -11.88
C SER A 79 -10.36 -1.01 -12.93
N GLY A 80 -10.23 -1.88 -13.92
CA GLY A 80 -9.22 -1.75 -14.98
C GLY A 80 -7.81 -2.26 -14.61
N VAL A 81 -7.54 -2.54 -13.33
CA VAL A 81 -6.26 -3.13 -12.87
C VAL A 81 -6.43 -4.58 -12.46
N GLY A 82 -7.44 -4.87 -11.63
CA GLY A 82 -7.76 -6.22 -11.16
C GLY A 82 -7.83 -6.35 -9.64
N VAL A 83 -7.79 -7.61 -9.16
CA VAL A 83 -7.99 -7.94 -7.75
C VAL A 83 -6.72 -8.52 -7.12
N LEU A 84 -6.23 -7.88 -6.06
CA LEU A 84 -5.18 -8.42 -5.20
C LEU A 84 -5.80 -9.12 -3.99
N ARG A 85 -5.53 -10.42 -3.83
CA ARG A 85 -6.04 -11.23 -2.72
C ARG A 85 -4.91 -11.74 -1.84
N ASN A 86 -4.96 -11.45 -0.54
CA ASN A 86 -3.98 -11.89 0.44
C ASN A 86 -4.68 -12.51 1.65
N ARG A 87 -4.14 -13.64 2.14
CA ARG A 87 -4.57 -14.24 3.40
C ARG A 87 -3.68 -13.75 4.53
N ILE A 88 -4.27 -13.29 5.62
CA ILE A 88 -3.54 -12.89 6.83
C ILE A 88 -2.97 -14.14 7.49
N ALA A 89 -1.65 -14.23 7.54
CA ALA A 89 -0.95 -15.31 8.23
C ALA A 89 -0.94 -15.08 9.75
N GLN A 90 -0.82 -16.17 10.51
CA GLN A 90 -0.49 -16.07 11.92
C GLN A 90 0.89 -15.45 12.08
N ARG A 91 1.06 -14.57 13.07
CA ARG A 91 2.37 -14.02 13.38
C ARG A 91 3.32 -15.16 13.71
N ALA A 92 4.38 -15.32 12.93
CA ALA A 92 5.41 -16.31 13.22
C ALA A 92 5.96 -16.07 14.62
N GLN A 93 5.92 -17.10 15.47
CA GLN A 93 6.55 -17.03 16.78
C GLN A 93 8.07 -16.99 16.57
N ARG A 94 8.72 -15.97 17.12
CA ARG A 94 10.18 -15.92 17.16
C ARG A 94 10.63 -17.02 18.13
N GLN A 95 11.23 -18.10 17.63
CA GLN A 95 11.74 -19.18 18.48
C GLN A 95 12.74 -18.60 19.50
N PRO A 96 12.57 -18.84 20.81
CA PRO A 96 13.62 -18.58 21.78
C PRO A 96 14.73 -19.62 21.58
N GLY A 97 15.94 -19.19 21.23
CA GLY A 97 17.13 -20.07 21.21
C GLY A 97 17.72 -20.44 19.85
N GLY A 98 17.31 -19.85 18.73
CA GLY A 98 18.09 -19.93 17.50
C GLY A 98 19.49 -19.32 17.68
N PRO A 99 20.52 -19.74 16.93
CA PRO A 99 21.84 -19.10 17.00
C PRO A 99 21.64 -17.59 16.87
N SER A 100 22.47 -16.81 17.56
CA SER A 100 22.56 -15.35 17.41
C SER A 100 23.04 -15.01 16.00
N GLY A 101 22.24 -15.38 14.99
CA GLY A 101 22.37 -14.99 13.61
C GLY A 101 22.25 -13.50 13.63
N GLY A 102 23.42 -12.84 13.57
CA GLY A 102 23.55 -11.41 13.40
C GLY A 102 22.52 -10.98 12.39
N ARG A 103 21.81 -9.88 12.71
CA ARG A 103 20.73 -9.31 11.89
C ARG A 103 20.98 -9.72 10.45
N ARG A 104 20.20 -10.70 9.94
CA ARG A 104 20.05 -10.78 8.50
C ARG A 104 19.53 -9.41 8.20
N SER A 105 20.42 -8.57 7.71
CA SER A 105 20.07 -7.39 6.99
C SER A 105 19.30 -7.98 5.82
N CYS A 106 18.00 -8.21 6.02
CA CYS A 106 17.04 -7.69 5.10
C CYS A 106 17.40 -6.20 5.06
N LYS A 107 18.43 -5.86 4.27
CA LYS A 107 18.38 -4.65 3.50
C LYS A 107 16.99 -4.76 2.90
N PRO A 108 16.06 -3.86 3.26
CA PRO A 108 14.79 -3.90 2.58
C PRO A 108 15.21 -3.75 1.12
N LEU A 109 14.94 -4.78 0.29
CA LEU A 109 15.24 -4.70 -1.15
C LEU A 109 14.58 -3.44 -1.74
N ILE A 110 13.56 -2.98 -1.02
CA ILE A 110 12.83 -1.74 -1.11
C ILE A 110 13.41 -0.71 -0.12
N ALA A 111 14.29 0.19 -0.56
CA ALA A 111 14.67 1.35 0.24
C ALA A 111 13.44 2.27 0.43
N GLN A 112 12.66 2.04 1.49
CA GLN A 112 11.50 2.86 1.85
C GLN A 112 11.97 4.18 2.45
N LYS A 113 12.06 5.22 1.63
CA LYS A 113 12.30 6.58 2.12
C LYS A 113 10.94 7.22 2.40
N ARG A 114 10.60 7.39 3.68
CA ARG A 114 9.40 8.12 4.09
C ARG A 114 9.68 9.62 3.96
N LEU A 115 9.00 10.29 3.04
CA LEU A 115 9.07 11.75 2.95
C LEU A 115 8.36 12.35 4.17
N ARG A 116 8.98 13.36 4.80
CA ARG A 116 8.41 13.98 6.00
C ARG A 116 7.24 14.88 5.59
N GLY A 117 6.04 14.60 6.11
CA GLY A 117 4.88 15.49 6.01
C GLY A 117 3.70 14.94 5.21
N ILE A 118 3.91 13.99 4.31
CA ILE A 118 2.86 13.36 3.50
C ILE A 118 3.07 11.85 3.53
N GLY A 119 2.00 11.05 3.67
CA GLY A 119 2.06 9.59 3.79
C GLY A 119 2.54 8.83 2.53
N ILE A 120 3.35 9.46 1.69
CA ILE A 120 3.88 8.89 0.44
C ILE A 120 5.11 8.04 0.77
N THR A 121 5.12 6.82 0.24
CA THR A 121 6.25 5.90 0.35
C THR A 121 6.74 5.53 -1.04
N ILE A 122 8.04 5.63 -1.26
CA ILE A 122 8.70 5.16 -2.49
C ILE A 122 9.36 3.83 -2.16
N GLY A 123 9.10 2.82 -2.98
CA GLY A 123 9.79 1.56 -2.93
C GLY A 123 10.61 1.32 -4.19
N ARG A 124 11.87 0.90 -4.02
CA ARG A 124 12.72 0.46 -5.13
C ARG A 124 12.59 -1.05 -5.32
N THR A 125 12.43 -1.52 -6.55
CA THR A 125 12.38 -2.96 -6.87
C THR A 125 13.77 -3.57 -6.98
#